data_AF-A0A1S3GLV4-F1
#
_entry.id   AF-A0A1S3GLV4-F1
#
_cell.length_a   1.000
_cell.length_b   1.000
_cell.length_c   1.000
_cell.angle_alpha   90.00
_cell.angle_beta   90.00
_cell.angle_gamma   90.00
#
_symmetry.space_group_name_H-M   'P 1'
#
loop_
_entity.id
_entity.type
_entity.pdbx_description
1 polymer ?
#
loop_
_entity_poly.entity_id
_entity_poly.type
_entity_poly.pdbx_seq_one_letter_code
_entity_poly.pdbx_strand_id
1 'polypeptide(L)'
;MASSLLSKPGEKATQAISAKDEGGSNIKKGKIQGRELTAYRPPTPPAATGFHRYQFFLYPQGEKIISLLPKENKTRGSWKMDSFLTRYQLNEPAASTQFMTKNAQDPK
;
A
#
# COMPACT_ATOMS: atom_id res chain seq x y z
N MET A 1 -5.49 3.72 -25.03
CA MET A 1 -4.07 3.92 -24.68
C MET A 1 -3.81 3.29 -23.31
N ALA A 2 -3.45 2.01 -23.28
CA ALA A 2 -3.12 1.31 -22.03
C ALA A 2 -1.63 1.49 -21.75
N SER A 3 -1.28 2.39 -20.84
CA SER A 3 0.12 2.55 -20.42
C SER A 3 0.46 1.46 -19.41
N SER A 4 0.98 0.34 -19.90
CA SER A 4 1.63 -0.70 -19.11
C SER A 4 2.97 -0.14 -18.60
N LEU A 5 3.00 0.32 -17.34
CA LEU A 5 4.25 0.62 -16.67
C LEU A 5 4.75 -0.70 -16.05
N LEU A 6 5.75 -1.31 -16.69
CA LEU A 6 6.52 -2.41 -16.15
C LEU A 6 7.06 -2.01 -14.77
N SER A 7 6.54 -2.63 -13.71
CA SER A 7 7.19 -2.61 -12.40
C SER A 7 8.47 -3.43 -12.51
N LYS A 8 9.63 -2.80 -12.28
CA LYS A 8 10.92 -3.50 -12.30
C LYS A 8 11.02 -4.44 -11.09
N PRO A 9 11.79 -5.54 -11.18
CA PRO A 9 12.13 -6.35 -10.00
C PRO A 9 12.74 -5.47 -8.91
N GLY A 10 12.13 -5.44 -7.72
CA GLY A 10 12.54 -4.60 -6.59
C GLY A 10 11.77 -3.28 -6.43
N GLU A 11 10.86 -2.92 -7.34
CA GLU A 11 10.03 -1.73 -7.20
C GLU A 11 8.85 -2.00 -6.26
N LYS A 12 8.92 -1.48 -5.03
CA LYS A 12 7.83 -1.58 -4.05
C LYS A 12 6.64 -0.75 -4.50
N ALA A 13 5.61 -1.39 -5.05
CA ALA A 13 4.32 -0.74 -5.26
C ALA A 13 3.63 -0.54 -3.90
N THR A 14 3.75 0.68 -3.35
CA THR A 14 3.17 1.02 -2.05
C THR A 14 1.79 1.63 -2.25
N GLN A 15 0.83 1.23 -1.43
CA GLN A 15 -0.52 1.79 -1.39
C GLN A 15 -0.84 2.08 0.08
N ALA A 16 -1.46 3.21 0.37
CA ALA A 16 -1.95 3.47 1.72
C ALA A 16 -3.36 4.02 1.72
N ILE A 17 -4.07 3.62 2.77
CA ILE A 17 -5.42 4.03 3.11
C ILE A 17 -5.30 4.61 4.52
N SER A 18 -5.77 5.85 4.73
CA SER A 18 -5.89 6.39 6.08
C SER A 18 -7.22 5.94 6.65
N ALA A 19 -7.19 5.14 7.71
CA ALA A 19 -8.37 4.73 8.46
C ALA A 19 -8.35 5.41 9.84
N LYS A 20 -9.48 5.98 10.25
CA LYS A 20 -9.75 6.43 11.61
C LYS A 20 -10.60 5.38 12.30
N ASP A 21 -10.11 4.84 13.41
CA ASP A 21 -10.89 3.95 14.28
C ASP A 21 -10.64 4.31 15.74
N GLU A 22 -11.69 4.73 16.44
CA GLU A 22 -11.66 5.01 17.86
C GLU A 22 -11.76 3.67 18.62
N GLY A 23 -10.63 3.23 19.19
CA GLY A 23 -10.55 2.01 20.00
C GLY A 23 -10.54 0.68 19.23
N GLY A 24 -10.33 0.68 17.90
CA GLY A 24 -10.15 -0.56 17.11
C GLY A 24 -11.42 -1.38 16.89
N SER A 25 -12.58 -0.88 17.34
CA SER A 25 -13.84 -1.61 17.35
C SER A 25 -14.59 -1.55 16.02
N ASN A 26 -14.35 -0.50 15.21
CA ASN A 26 -15.05 -0.33 13.95
C ASN A 26 -14.39 -1.13 12.82
N ILE A 27 -13.07 -1.28 12.83
CA ILE A 27 -12.35 -2.14 11.87
C ILE A 27 -12.85 -3.58 11.97
N LYS A 28 -13.05 -4.12 13.19
CA LYS A 28 -13.59 -5.48 13.40
C LYS A 28 -15.00 -5.67 12.85
N LYS A 29 -15.79 -4.60 12.77
CA LYS A 29 -17.17 -4.59 12.26
C LYS A 29 -17.24 -4.20 10.78
N GLY A 30 -16.10 -4.04 10.10
CA GLY A 30 -16.03 -3.56 8.72
C GLY A 30 -16.47 -2.11 8.53
N LYS A 31 -16.68 -1.34 9.61
CA LYS A 31 -17.11 0.07 9.58
C LYS A 31 -15.90 0.99 9.56
N ILE A 32 -15.08 0.89 8.52
CA ILE A 32 -13.86 1.70 8.42
C ILE A 32 -14.26 3.11 7.99
N GLN A 33 -14.08 4.09 8.88
CA GLN A 33 -14.10 5.50 8.51
C GLN A 33 -12.69 5.94 8.16
N GLY A 34 -12.52 6.82 7.18
CA GLY A 34 -11.17 7.18 6.76
C GLY A 34 -11.13 7.97 5.46
N ARG A 35 -9.93 8.42 5.12
CA ARG A 35 -9.64 9.06 3.83
C ARG A 35 -8.76 8.12 3.02
N GLU A 36 -9.25 7.74 1.85
CA GLU A 36 -8.41 7.09 0.86
C GLU A 36 -7.36 8.10 0.34
N LEU A 37 -6.08 7.76 0.49
CA LEU A 37 -4.98 8.55 -0.09
C LEU A 37 -4.68 8.10 -1.51
N THR A 38 -4.70 6.78 -1.73
CA THR A 38 -4.56 6.14 -3.04
C THR A 38 -5.57 5.02 -3.19
N ALA A 39 -6.27 4.98 -4.32
CA ALA A 39 -7.13 3.87 -4.67
C ALA A 39 -6.39 2.53 -4.62
N TYR A 40 -6.99 1.54 -3.95
CA TYR A 40 -6.51 0.17 -4.04
C TYR A 40 -6.52 -0.27 -5.52
N ARG A 41 -5.41 -0.86 -5.98
CA ARG A 41 -5.41 -1.67 -7.20
C ARG A 41 -4.78 -3.03 -6.91
N PRO A 42 -5.28 -4.09 -7.55
CA PRO A 42 -4.78 -5.45 -7.36
C PRO A 42 -3.29 -5.60 -7.73
N PRO A 43 -2.64 -6.68 -7.26
CA PRO A 43 -1.35 -7.12 -7.77
C PRO A 43 -1.31 -7.26 -9.29
N THR A 44 -0.24 -6.75 -9.90
CA THR A 44 0.05 -6.92 -11.33
C THR A 44 1.53 -7.34 -11.51
N PRO A 45 1.94 -8.51 -10.96
CA PRO A 45 3.31 -8.97 -11.11
C PRO A 45 3.65 -9.17 -12.60
N PRO A 46 4.83 -8.74 -13.07
CA PRO A 46 5.25 -8.96 -14.45
C PRO A 46 5.33 -10.45 -14.82
N ALA A 47 5.05 -10.80 -16.07
CA ALA A 47 5.14 -12.18 -16.54
C ALA A 47 6.58 -12.73 -16.42
N ALA A 48 6.70 -14.04 -16.19
CA ALA A 48 7.97 -14.75 -16.06
C ALA A 48 8.92 -14.22 -14.98
N THR A 49 8.40 -13.53 -13.95
CA THR A 49 9.20 -13.04 -12.81
C THR A 49 8.94 -13.80 -11.51
N GLY A 50 8.10 -14.85 -11.56
CA GLY A 50 7.79 -15.70 -10.42
C GLY A 50 6.86 -15.06 -9.40
N PHE A 51 6.95 -15.48 -8.14
CA PHE A 51 6.11 -14.98 -7.07
C PHE A 51 6.61 -13.63 -6.52
N HIS A 52 5.69 -12.66 -6.46
CA HIS A 52 5.92 -11.35 -5.85
C HIS A 52 5.27 -11.30 -4.47
N ARG A 53 5.99 -10.75 -3.50
CA ARG A 53 5.48 -10.52 -2.15
C ARG A 53 4.78 -9.16 -2.07
N TYR A 54 3.55 -9.17 -1.58
CA TYR A 54 2.78 -7.98 -1.26
C TYR A 54 2.53 -7.95 0.24
N GLN A 55 2.83 -6.82 0.87
CA GLN A 55 2.75 -6.64 2.32
C GLN A 55 1.75 -5.54 2.64
N PHE A 56 0.94 -5.76 3.67
CA PHE A 56 0.07 -4.76 4.26
C PHE A 56 0.59 -4.43 5.65
N PHE A 57 0.63 -3.14 5.97
CA PHE A 57 1.03 -2.62 7.26
C PHE A 57 -0.07 -1.69 7.78
N LEU A 58 -0.39 -1.80 9.06
CA LEU A 58 -1.32 -0.92 9.75
C LEU A 58 -0.55 -0.13 10.80
N TYR A 59 -0.46 1.20 10.63
CA TYR A 59 0.26 2.07 11.56
C TYR A 59 -0.71 2.87 12.43
N PRO A 60 -0.47 2.99 13.74
CA PRO A 60 -1.17 3.95 14.59
C PRO A 60 -0.87 5.39 14.13
N GLN A 61 -1.91 6.09 13.66
CA GLN A 61 -1.77 7.46 13.15
C GLN A 61 -1.89 8.52 14.25
N GLY A 62 -2.70 8.26 15.29
CA GLY A 62 -3.13 9.26 16.27
C GLY A 62 -4.03 10.31 15.63
N GLU A 63 -3.92 11.57 16.07
CA GLU A 63 -4.71 12.69 15.55
C GLU A 63 -4.09 13.35 14.30
N LYS A 64 -2.99 12.81 13.78
CA LYS A 64 -2.28 13.39 12.64
C LYS A 64 -3.15 13.37 11.39
N ILE A 65 -3.23 14.49 10.67
CA ILE A 65 -3.83 14.55 9.33
C ILE A 65 -2.76 14.17 8.31
N ILE A 66 -2.97 13.08 7.58
CA ILE A 66 -2.00 12.57 6.59
C ILE A 66 -2.43 12.88 5.16
N SER A 67 -1.44 13.13 4.30
CA SER A 67 -1.64 13.44 2.88
C SER A 67 -0.44 13.03 2.03
N LEU A 68 -0.67 12.83 0.74
CA LEU A 68 0.41 12.64 -0.23
C LEU A 68 0.95 13.97 -0.74
N LEU A 69 2.26 14.01 -0.98
CA LEU A 69 2.88 15.04 -1.80
C LEU A 69 2.53 14.80 -3.27
N PRO A 70 2.52 15.86 -4.12
CA PRO A 70 2.25 15.72 -5.55
C PRO A 70 3.16 14.69 -6.26
N LYS A 71 4.42 14.54 -5.79
CA LYS A 71 5.38 13.57 -6.33
C LYS A 71 5.05 12.12 -5.93
N GLU A 72 4.48 11.90 -4.75
CA GLU A 72 4.12 10.57 -4.24
C GLU A 72 2.90 10.00 -4.97
N ASN A 73 2.01 10.86 -5.49
CA ASN A 73 0.80 10.47 -6.21
C ASN A 73 1.00 10.25 -7.72
N LYS A 74 2.23 10.36 -8.25
CA LYS A 74 2.47 10.23 -9.70
C LYS A 74 2.31 8.80 -10.22
N THR A 75 2.96 7.84 -9.55
CA THR A 75 2.87 6.41 -9.86
C THR A 75 3.01 5.59 -8.58
N ARG A 76 2.55 4.33 -8.58
CA ARG A 76 2.69 3.44 -7.41
C ARG A 76 4.14 3.28 -6.92
N GLY A 77 5.10 3.29 -7.85
CA GLY A 77 6.53 3.20 -7.54
C GLY A 77 7.20 4.53 -7.19
N SER A 78 6.52 5.66 -7.40
CA SER A 78 7.03 6.98 -7.00
C SER A 78 7.02 7.18 -5.48
N TRP A 79 6.28 6.34 -4.75
CA TRP A 79 6.15 6.46 -3.31
C TRP A 79 7.34 5.85 -2.57
N LYS A 80 8.11 6.71 -1.91
CA LYS A 80 9.13 6.30 -0.95
C LYS A 80 8.50 6.09 0.43
N MET A 81 8.15 4.84 0.74
CA MET A 81 7.48 4.48 2.01
C MET A 81 8.23 5.00 3.23
N ASP A 82 9.55 4.80 3.30
CA ASP A 82 10.35 5.23 4.46
C ASP A 82 10.28 6.74 4.69
N SER A 83 10.31 7.54 3.61
CA SER A 83 10.17 9.00 3.69
C SER A 83 8.78 9.42 4.19
N PHE A 84 7.73 8.70 3.76
CA PHE A 84 6.37 8.95 4.20
C PHE A 84 6.17 8.60 5.68
N LEU A 85 6.65 7.43 6.11
CA LEU A 85 6.59 6.98 7.50
C LEU A 85 7.36 7.94 8.41
N THR A 86 8.55 8.36 8.00
CA THR A 86 9.38 9.32 8.74
C THR A 86 8.66 10.66 8.90
N ARG A 87 8.04 11.19 7.82
CA ARG A 87 7.33 12.48 7.84
C ARG A 87 6.19 12.52 8.87
N TYR A 88 5.52 11.39 9.09
CA TYR A 88 4.38 11.29 10.01
C TYR A 88 4.70 10.56 11.33
N GLN A 89 5.98 10.23 11.56
CA GLN A 89 6.45 9.44 12.70
C GLN A 89 5.64 8.15 12.89
N LEU A 90 5.40 7.42 11.79
CA LEU A 90 4.72 6.13 11.78
C LEU A 90 5.77 5.02 11.89
N ASN A 91 6.29 4.83 13.10
CA ASN A 91 7.52 4.06 13.31
C ASN A 91 7.30 2.55 13.29
N GLU A 92 6.31 2.06 14.03
CA GLU A 92 6.03 0.63 14.15
C GLU A 92 4.60 0.31 13.70
N PRO A 93 4.41 -0.72 12.86
CA PRO A 93 3.08 -1.17 12.51
C PRO A 93 2.46 -1.92 13.70
N ALA A 94 1.20 -1.60 14.03
CA ALA A 94 0.40 -2.33 15.00
C ALA A 94 0.02 -3.73 14.50
N ALA A 95 -0.06 -3.90 13.18
CA ALA A 95 -0.29 -5.19 12.53
C ALA A 95 0.34 -5.21 11.14
N SER A 96 0.67 -6.41 10.67
CA SER A 96 1.04 -6.63 9.28
C SER A 96 0.58 -8.00 8.80
N THR A 97 0.37 -8.11 7.49
CA THR A 97 0.16 -9.39 6.81
C THR A 97 0.83 -9.35 5.44
N GLN A 98 1.03 -10.52 4.84
CA GLN A 98 1.64 -10.64 3.53
C GLN A 98 1.03 -11.81 2.77
N PHE A 99 1.08 -11.71 1.45
CA PHE A 99 0.79 -12.82 0.56
C PHE A 99 1.72 -12.78 -0.63
N MET A 100 1.80 -13.89 -1.36
CA MET A 100 2.56 -13.99 -2.59
C MET A 100 1.64 -14.36 -3.74
N THR A 101 1.85 -13.77 -4.91
CA THR A 101 1.16 -14.13 -6.15
C THR A 101 2.11 -13.97 -7.34
N LYS A 102 1.88 -14.74 -8.41
CA LYS A 102 2.61 -14.64 -9.68
C LYS A 102 1.68 -14.14 -10.78
N ASN A 103 2.23 -13.88 -11.96
CA ASN A 103 1.41 -13.43 -13.08
C ASN A 103 0.39 -14.52 -13.45
N ALA A 104 -0.87 -14.15 -13.70
CA ALA A 104 -1.94 -15.09 -13.97
C ALA A 104 -1.78 -15.83 -15.32
N GLN A 105 -0.97 -15.29 -16.22
CA GLN A 105 -0.60 -15.90 -17.50
C GLN A 105 0.64 -16.80 -17.39
N ASP A 106 1.34 -16.83 -16.25
CA ASP A 106 2.47 -17.74 -16.07
C ASP A 106 1.99 -19.20 -16.04
N PRO A 107 2.78 -20.15 -16.58
CA PRO A 107 2.50 -21.57 -16.46
C PRO A 107 2.29 -21.96 -15.00
N LYS A 108 1.30 -22.84 -14.74
CA LYS A 108 0.97 -23.26 -13.37
C LYS A 108 2.08 -24.07 -12.76
#